data_AF-K1RLA5-F1
#
_entry.id   AF-K1RLA5-F1
#
_cell.length_a   1.000
_cell.length_b   1.000
_cell.length_c   1.000
_cell.angle_alpha   90.00
_cell.angle_beta   90.00
_cell.angle_gamma   90.00
#
_symmetry.space_group_name_H-M   'P 1'
#
loop_
_entity.id
_entity.type
_entity.pdbx_description
1 polymer ?
#
loop_
_entity_poly.entity_id
_entity_poly.type
_entity_poly.pdbx_seq_one_letter_code
_entity_poly.pdbx_strand_id
1 'polypeptide(L)' 'MIMKVIVFFDLPVSTKEKRKQYLQFRKNLIKSGFIMVQFSVYART' A
#
# COMPACT_ATOMS: atom_id res chain seq x y z
N MET A 1 -4.76 17.44 -18.07
CA MET A 1 -5.64 16.62 -17.21
C MET A 1 -4.73 15.88 -16.23
N ILE A 2 -5.01 15.91 -14.92
CA ILE A 2 -4.19 15.18 -13.93
C ILE A 2 -4.90 13.87 -13.60
N MET A 3 -4.18 12.75 -13.69
CA MET A 3 -4.74 11.41 -13.47
C MET A 3 -4.19 10.85 -12.16
N LYS A 4 -5.07 10.53 -11.21
CA LYS A 4 -4.68 9.97 -9.92
C LYS A 4 -4.89 8.46 -9.91
N VAL A 5 -3.96 7.74 -9.32
CA VAL A 5 -4.07 6.30 -9.06
C VAL A 5 -4.30 6.09 -7.57
N ILE A 6 -5.36 5.36 -7.23
CA ILE A 6 -5.69 5.01 -5.85
C ILE A 6 -5.65 3.48 -5.73
N VAL A 7 -5.02 2.98 -4.68
CA VAL A 7 -4.87 1.56 -4.38
C VAL A 7 -5.56 1.27 -3.05
N PHE A 8 -6.53 0.36 -3.10
CA PHE A 8 -7.18 -0.25 -1.95
C PHE A 8 -6.70 -1.69 -1.83
N PHE A 9 -6.44 -2.15 -0.62
CA PHE A 9 -6.03 -3.54 -0.40
C PHE A 9 -6.51 -4.05 0.94
N ASP A 10 -6.69 -5.36 1.05
CA ASP A 10 -6.81 -6.03 2.33
C ASP A 10 -5.90 -7.26 2.30
N LEU A 11 -4.85 -7.21 3.11
CA LEU A 11 -3.83 -8.25 3.15
C LEU A 11 -3.84 -8.88 4.54
N PRO A 12 -3.80 -10.22 4.63
CA PRO A 12 -3.88 -10.87 5.92
C PRO A 12 -2.62 -10.59 6.75
N VAL A 13 -2.75 -10.54 8.08
CA VAL A 13 -1.63 -10.20 9.00
C VAL A 13 -1.52 -11.14 10.22
N SER A 14 -2.23 -12.26 10.21
CA SER A 14 -2.31 -13.18 11.36
C SER A 14 -0.99 -13.91 11.65
N THR A 15 -0.21 -14.27 10.63
CA THR A 15 1.09 -14.95 10.79
C THR A 15 2.28 -14.01 10.56
N LYS A 16 3.47 -14.41 11.01
CA LYS A 16 4.70 -13.61 10.83
C LYS A 16 5.05 -13.42 9.36
N GLU A 17 4.87 -14.46 8.55
CA GLU A 17 5.14 -14.48 7.12
C GLU A 17 4.20 -13.52 6.38
N LYS A 18 2.91 -13.54 6.73
CA LYS A 18 1.90 -12.64 6.15
C LYS A 18 2.18 -11.17 6.52
N ARG A 19 2.57 -10.89 7.77
CA ARG A 19 3.04 -9.55 8.17
C ARG A 19 4.26 -9.09 7.38
N LYS A 20 5.22 -9.97 7.10
CA LYS A 20 6.40 -9.66 6.27
C LYS A 20 5.99 -9.29 4.85
N GLN A 21 5.04 -10.01 4.25
CA GLN A 21 4.50 -9.70 2.91
C GLN A 21 3.77 -8.36 2.88
N TYR A 22 2.92 -8.07 3.87
CA TYR A 22 2.28 -6.75 4.02
C TYR A 22 3.31 -5.62 4.07
N LEU A 23 4.36 -5.78 4.90
CA LEU A 23 5.43 -4.78 5.03
C LEU A 23 6.17 -4.58 3.71
N GLN A 24 6.44 -5.66 2.96
CA GLN A 24 7.10 -5.57 1.66
C GLN A 24 6.22 -4.84 0.64
N PHE A 25 4.93 -5.16 0.58
CA PHE A 25 3.96 -4.48 -0.29
C PHE A 25 3.89 -2.98 0.02
N ARG A 26 3.74 -2.62 1.30
CA ARG A 26 3.74 -1.23 1.76
C ARG A 26 5.04 -0.49 1.40
N LYS A 27 6.21 -1.12 1.60
CA LYS A 27 7.50 -0.54 1.22
C LYS A 27 7.58 -0.26 -0.29
N ASN A 28 7.07 -1.18 -1.10
CA ASN A 28 7.04 -1.01 -2.55
C ASN A 28 6.13 0.16 -2.96
N LEU A 29 4.93 0.28 -2.38
CA LEU A 29 4.04 1.43 -2.61
C LEU A 29 4.74 2.77 -2.33
N ILE A 30 5.38 2.88 -1.16
CA ILE A 30 6.11 4.10 -0.76
C ILE A 30 7.26 4.37 -1.73
N LYS A 31 8.05 3.34 -2.09
CA LYS A 31 9.15 3.48 -3.06
C LYS A 31 8.65 3.92 -4.45
N SER A 32 7.44 3.52 -4.83
CA SER A 32 6.79 3.93 -6.07
C SER A 32 6.11 5.31 -6.01
N GLY A 33 6.27 6.04 -4.89
CA GLY A 33 5.75 7.39 -4.72
C GLY A 33 4.28 7.46 -4.32
N PHE A 34 3.69 6.35 -3.86
CA PHE A 34 2.36 6.39 -3.27
C PHE A 34 2.42 6.92 -1.83
N ILE A 35 1.50 7.80 -1.50
CA ILE A 35 1.30 8.33 -0.15
C ILE A 35 0.11 7.63 0.51
N MET A 36 0.21 7.40 1.82
CA MET A 36 -0.87 6.84 2.61
C MET A 36 -1.93 7.91 2.85
N VAL A 37 -3.19 7.61 2.53
CA VAL A 37 -4.33 8.51 2.74
C VAL A 37 -5.16 8.05 3.93
N GLN A 38 -5.42 6.74 4.00
CA GLN A 38 -6.09 6.07 5.12
C GLN A 38 -5.45 4.69 5.31
N PHE A 39 -5.74 4.00 6.43
CA PHE A 39 -5.39 2.59 6.57
C PHE A 39 -5.82 1.78 5.34
N SER A 40 -4.86 1.06 4.77
CA SER A 40 -5.03 0.29 3.53
C SER A 40 -5.44 1.07 2.27
N VAL A 41 -5.30 2.40 2.25
CA VAL A 41 -5.61 3.25 1.10
C VAL A 41 -4.43 4.16 0.78
N TYR A 42 -3.92 4.04 -0.44
CA TYR A 42 -2.75 4.77 -0.92
C TYR A 42 -3.02 5.46 -2.26
N ALA A 43 -2.47 6.65 -2.47
CA ALA A 43 -2.69 7.42 -3.69
C ALA A 43 -1.37 7.93 -4.31
N ARG A 44 -1.34 8.06 -5.64
CA ARG A 44 -0.28 8.69 -6.42
C ARG A 44 -0.89 9.59 -7.49
N THR A 45 -0.30 10.76 -7.70
CA THR A 45 -0.71 11.74 -8.73
C THR A 45 0.23 11.67 -9.92
#